data_AF-A0A7D5P3L4-F1
#
_entry.id   AF-A0A7D5P3L4-F1
#
_cell.length_a   1.000
_cell.length_b   1.000
_cell.length_c   1.000
_cell.angle_alpha   90.00
_cell.angle_beta   90.00
_cell.angle_gamma   90.00
#
_symmetry.space_group_name_H-M   'P 1'
#
loop_
_entity.id
_entity.type
_entity.pdbx_description
1 polymer ?
#
loop_
_entity_poly.entity_id
_entity_poly.type
_entity_poly.pdbx_seq_one_letter_code
_entity_poly.pdbx_strand_id
1 'polypeptide(L)'
;MEGNRIHKIYRFPNDYGASVVNNPEGLHLFSGAFRMYVLRYTSPPPENCWEIADDTPITDGTLELKDWGEVESVLKRIMALPRP
;
A
#
# COMPACT_ATOMS: atom_id res chain seq x y z
N MET A 1 -21.35 15.35 0.62
CA MET A 1 -21.05 14.12 1.38
C MET A 1 -19.55 13.96 1.38
N GLU A 2 -18.90 14.27 2.50
CA GLU A 2 -17.47 14.00 2.71
C GLU A 2 -17.30 12.49 2.82
N GLY A 3 -16.93 11.85 1.70
CA GLY A 3 -16.47 10.47 1.71
C GLY A 3 -15.20 10.42 2.55
N ASN A 4 -15.27 9.83 3.75
CA ASN A 4 -14.13 9.62 4.62
C ASN A 4 -13.09 8.76 3.89
N ARG A 5 -12.15 9.42 3.20
CA ARG A 5 -10.99 8.79 2.59
C ARG A 5 -10.06 8.41 3.72
N ILE A 6 -10.21 7.20 4.23
CA ILE A 6 -9.27 6.64 5.20
C ILE A 6 -7.98 6.35 4.44
N HIS A 7 -6.94 7.13 4.75
CA HIS A 7 -5.57 6.88 4.32
C HIS A 7 -4.81 6.31 5.51
N LYS A 8 -4.28 5.10 5.35
CA LYS A 8 -3.44 4.43 6.36
C LYS A 8 -2.09 4.12 5.75
N ILE A 9 -1.02 4.59 6.41
CA ILE A 9 0.36 4.29 6.04
C ILE A 9 0.92 3.29 7.05
N TYR A 10 1.49 2.21 6.53
CA TYR A 10 2.17 1.16 7.27
C TYR A 10 3.65 1.21 6.92
N ARG A 11 4.52 1.06 7.91
CA ARG A 11 5.96 0.94 7.73
C ARG A 11 6.44 -0.30 8.48
N PHE A 12 7.26 -1.11 7.82
CA PHE A 12 7.76 -2.37 8.34
C PHE A 12 9.28 -2.31 8.57
N PRO A 13 9.85 -3.19 9.42
CA PRO A 13 11.29 -3.22 9.69
C PRO A 13 12.16 -3.73 8.53
N ASN A 14 11.56 -4.16 7.43
CA ASN A 14 12.25 -4.64 6.22
C ASN A 14 12.40 -3.54 5.16
N ASP A 15 12.33 -2.27 5.58
CA ASP A 15 12.42 -1.09 4.71
C ASP A 15 11.30 -0.99 3.65
N TYR A 16 10.27 -1.83 3.74
CA TYR A 16 9.04 -1.69 2.99
C TYR A 16 7.90 -1.10 3.85
N GLY A 17 6.84 -0.70 3.18
CA GLY A 17 5.59 -0.28 3.78
C GLY A 17 4.44 -0.36 2.80
N ALA A 18 3.30 0.16 3.22
CA ALA A 18 2.12 0.21 2.39
C ALA A 18 1.34 1.49 2.64
N SER A 19 0.82 2.10 1.58
CA SER A 19 -0.16 3.17 1.64
C SER A 19 -1.51 2.63 1.19
N VAL A 20 -2.45 2.49 2.12
CA VAL A 20 -3.80 1.97 1.88
C VAL A 20 -4.79 3.12 1.86
N VAL A 21 -5.56 3.23 0.79
CA VAL A 21 -6.57 4.27 0.58
C VAL A 21 -7.92 3.59 0.34
N ASN A 22 -8.96 4.04 1.03
CA ASN A 22 -10.33 3.63 0.72
C ASN A 22 -10.82 4.34 -0.55
N ASN A 23 -11.32 3.57 -1.52
CA ASN A 23 -11.98 4.11 -2.70
C ASN A 23 -13.44 4.45 -2.35
N PRO A 24 -13.85 5.72 -2.43
CA PRO A 24 -15.26 6.05 -2.24
C PRO A 24 -16.08 5.34 -3.33
N GLU A 25 -17.08 4.57 -2.91
CA GLU A 25 -18.11 3.98 -3.77
C GLU A 25 -18.68 5.10 -4.66
N GLY A 26 -18.33 5.09 -5.96
CA GLY A 26 -18.76 6.12 -6.91
C GLY A 26 -17.71 6.53 -7.93
N LEU A 27 -16.41 6.32 -7.68
CA LEU A 27 -15.40 6.39 -8.74
C LEU A 27 -15.46 5.11 -9.58
N HIS A 28 -16.30 5.11 -10.61
CA HIS A 28 -16.53 4.03 -11.59
C HIS A 28 -15.28 3.57 -12.36
N LEU A 29 -14.10 4.13 -12.06
CA LEU A 29 -12.83 3.75 -12.68
C LEU A 29 -12.14 2.59 -11.96
N PHE A 30 -12.58 2.22 -10.75
CA PHE A 30 -11.89 1.25 -9.90
C PHE A 30 -12.88 0.25 -9.29
N SER A 31 -12.59 -1.04 -9.44
CA SER A 31 -13.51 -2.12 -9.04
C SER A 31 -13.31 -2.55 -7.57
N GLY A 32 -12.23 -2.12 -6.93
CA GLY A 32 -11.90 -2.46 -5.53
C GLY A 32 -12.33 -1.40 -4.52
N ALA A 33 -12.70 -1.83 -3.31
CA ALA A 33 -13.03 -0.96 -2.18
C ALA A 33 -11.78 -0.29 -1.57
N PHE A 34 -10.62 -0.90 -1.76
CA PHE A 34 -9.34 -0.38 -1.28
C PHE A 34 -8.31 -0.35 -2.40
N ARG A 35 -7.44 0.65 -2.32
CA ARG A 35 -6.22 0.73 -3.11
C ARG A 35 -5.02 0.65 -2.19
N MET A 36 -4.02 -0.13 -2.59
CA MET A 36 -2.75 -0.22 -1.87
C MET A 36 -1.58 0.08 -2.81
N TYR A 37 -0.64 0.89 -2.32
CA TYR A 37 0.68 1.10 -2.90
C TYR A 37 1.72 0.49 -1.97
N VAL A 38 2.65 -0.30 -2.53
CA VAL A 38 3.81 -0.75 -1.77
C VAL A 38 4.83 0.39 -1.75
N LEU A 39 5.34 0.71 -0.57
CA LEU A 39 6.34 1.76 -0.38
C LEU A 39 7.69 1.10 -0.10
N ARG A 40 8.75 1.60 -0.71
CA ARG A 40 10.14 1.30 -0.34
C ARG A 40 10.71 2.53 0.33
N TYR A 41 11.25 2.35 1.53
CA TYR A 41 12.00 3.38 2.24
C TYR A 41 13.46 3.12 1.98
N THR A 42 14.16 4.11 1.44
CA THR A 42 15.62 4.06 1.44
C THR A 42 16.10 4.08 2.91
N SER A 43 17.14 3.31 3.27
CA SER A 43 17.78 3.29 4.62
C SER A 43 19.33 3.29 4.46
N PRO A 44 20.13 4.19 5.08
CA PRO A 44 19.78 5.36 5.89
C PRO A 44 19.83 6.69 5.09
N PRO A 45 18.66 7.26 4.75
CA PRO A 45 18.49 8.59 4.19
C PRO A 45 17.45 9.38 5.02
N PRO A 46 17.37 10.70 4.80
CA PRO A 46 16.59 11.60 5.63
C PRO A 46 15.14 11.17 5.81
N GLU A 47 14.58 11.57 6.96
CA GLU A 47 13.19 11.38 7.32
C GLU A 47 12.30 11.76 6.11
N ASN A 48 11.51 10.79 5.64
CA ASN A 48 10.52 10.91 4.53
C ASN A 48 10.98 10.57 3.11
N CYS A 49 12.15 9.96 2.88
CA CYS A 49 12.47 9.39 1.57
C CYS A 49 11.82 8.00 1.38
N TRP A 50 10.66 7.99 0.71
CA TRP A 50 10.02 6.76 0.21
C TRP A 50 9.69 6.88 -1.27
N GLU A 51 9.74 5.75 -1.96
CA GLU A 51 9.31 5.59 -3.35
C GLU A 51 8.22 4.51 -3.43
N ILE A 52 7.40 4.56 -4.47
CA ILE A 52 6.46 3.47 -4.75
C ILE A 52 7.29 2.33 -5.31
N ALA A 53 7.21 1.15 -4.68
CA ALA A 53 7.91 -0.03 -5.15
C ALA A 53 7.07 -0.71 -6.24
N ASP A 54 7.41 -0.45 -7.50
CA ASP A 54 6.82 -1.10 -8.67
C ASP A 54 7.61 -2.36 -9.13
N ASP A 55 8.69 -2.70 -8.43
CA ASP A 55 9.53 -3.87 -8.74
C ASP A 55 9.39 -5.00 -7.71
N THR A 56 8.19 -5.19 -7.14
CA THR A 56 7.97 -6.23 -6.11
C THR A 56 7.16 -7.42 -6.66
N PRO A 57 7.35 -8.65 -6.14
CA PRO A 57 6.51 -9.80 -6.50
C PRO A 57 5.05 -9.68 -5.97
N ILE A 58 4.71 -8.56 -5.35
CA ILE A 58 3.38 -8.26 -4.81
C ILE A 58 2.61 -7.38 -5.79
N THR A 59 3.25 -6.38 -6.38
CA THR A 59 2.63 -5.45 -7.34
C THR A 59 3.67 -4.70 -8.16
N ASP A 60 3.27 -4.37 -9.38
CA ASP A 60 4.00 -3.51 -10.32
C ASP A 60 3.57 -2.04 -10.24
N GLY A 61 2.93 -1.63 -9.14
CA GLY A 61 2.69 -0.22 -8.81
C GLY A 61 1.41 0.05 -8.01
N THR A 62 0.31 -0.65 -8.27
CA THR A 62 -0.95 -0.45 -7.53
C THR A 62 -1.73 -1.75 -7.42
N LEU A 63 -2.26 -2.02 -6.22
CA LEU A 63 -3.18 -3.12 -5.95
C LEU A 63 -4.58 -2.60 -5.68
N GLU A 64 -5.56 -3.18 -6.35
CA GLU A 64 -6.96 -3.02 -6.03
C GLU A 64 -7.42 -4.22 -5.20
N LEU A 65 -8.00 -3.94 -4.04
CA LEU A 65 -8.39 -4.94 -3.05
C LEU A 65 -9.88 -4.74 -2.73
N LYS A 66 -10.60 -5.85 -2.61
CA LYS A 66 -12.07 -5.85 -2.48
C LYS A 66 -12.52 -5.55 -1.05
N ASP A 67 -11.75 -6.00 -0.08
CA ASP A 67 -12.10 -5.91 1.34
C ASP A 67 -10.85 -5.79 2.21
N TRP A 68 -11.09 -5.55 3.50
CA TRP A 68 -10.02 -5.37 4.47
C TRP A 68 -9.23 -6.65 4.74
N GLY A 69 -9.82 -7.84 4.57
CA GLY A 69 -9.12 -9.11 4.70
C GLY A 69 -8.07 -9.29 3.61
N GLU A 70 -8.37 -8.88 2.37
CA GLU A 70 -7.35 -8.83 1.30
C GLU A 70 -6.23 -7.83 1.62
N VAL A 71 -6.56 -6.66 2.18
CA VAL A 71 -5.58 -5.68 2.69
C VAL A 71 -4.64 -6.33 3.71
N GLU A 72 -5.18 -6.97 4.74
CA GLU A 72 -4.36 -7.62 5.78
C GLU A 72 -3.49 -8.75 5.23
N SER A 73 -4.01 -9.53 4.28
CA SER A 73 -3.25 -10.59 3.60
C SER A 73 -2.05 -10.02 2.85
N VAL A 74 -2.25 -8.93 2.10
CA VAL A 74 -1.16 -8.27 1.36
C VAL A 74 -0.17 -7.59 2.32
N LEU A 75 -0.62 -6.94 3.39
CA LEU A 75 0.28 -6.34 4.40
C LEU A 75 1.23 -7.39 5.00
N LYS A 76 0.73 -8.59 5.31
CA LYS A 76 1.56 -9.70 5.78
C LYS A 76 2.60 -10.13 4.75
N ARG A 77 2.24 -10.14 3.46
CA ARG A 77 3.18 -10.45 2.37
C ARG A 77 4.26 -9.39 2.23
N ILE A 78 3.90 -8.10 2.31
CA ILE A 78 4.87 -6.98 2.26
C ILE A 78 5.84 -7.07 3.43
N MET A 79 5.34 -7.33 4.65
CA MET A 79 6.17 -7.50 5.84
C MET A 79 7.15 -8.68 5.72
N ALA A 80 6.81 -9.69 4.92
CA ALA A 80 7.64 -10.88 4.69
C ALA A 80 8.63 -10.71 3.53
N LEU A 81 8.63 -9.60 2.80
CA LEU A 81 9.61 -9.36 1.73
C LEU A 81 11.02 -9.31 2.30
N PRO A 82 12.02 -9.87 1.59
CA PRO A 82 13.42 -9.64 1.93
C PRO A 82 13.72 -8.14 1.83
N ARG A 83 14.63 -7.65 2.66
CA ARG A 83 15.09 -6.25 2.55
C ARG A 83 15.62 -5.99 1.12
N PRO A 84 15.32 -4.81 0.55
CA PRO A 84 15.86 -4.42 -0.76
C PRO A 84 17.38 -4.24 -0.72
#